data_AF-A0A3N5WRU6-F1
#
_entry.id   AF-A0A3N5WRU6-F1
#
_cell.length_a   1.000
_cell.length_b   1.000
_cell.length_c   1.000
_cell.angle_alpha   90.00
_cell.angle_beta   90.00
_cell.angle_gamma   90.00
#
_symmetry.space_group_name_H-M   'P 1'
#
loop_
_entity.id
_entity.type
_entity.pdbx_description
1 polymer ?
#
loop_
_entity_poly.entity_id
_entity_poly.type
_entity_poly.pdbx_seq_one_letter_code
_entity_poly.pdbx_strand_id
1 'polypeptide(L)' 'MQRVGRRNDWIAGLRGTSDILEGQRSTVICHLAEISYRTRRTLAFDPRTHKFVEDEEANRYLSRQYRAPYLVPERV' A
#
# COMPACT_ATOMS: atom_id res chain seq x y z
N MET A 1 42.55 -4.13 26.09
CA MET A 1 42.23 -3.11 25.08
C MET A 1 41.53 -3.85 23.91
N GLN A 2 40.24 -3.79 23.58
CA GLN A 2 39.09 -2.96 23.93
C GLN A 2 37.83 -3.88 23.93
N ARG A 3 36.89 -3.71 24.87
CA ARG A 3 35.55 -4.32 24.80
C ARG A 3 34.67 -3.42 23.94
N VAL A 4 34.29 -3.85 22.74
CA VAL A 4 33.27 -3.19 21.92
C VAL A 4 31.90 -3.58 22.47
N GLY A 5 31.47 -2.88 23.52
CA GLY A 5 30.09 -2.92 24.00
C GLY A 5 29.27 -1.85 23.28
N ARG A 6 28.55 -2.20 22.21
CA ARG A 6 27.45 -1.37 21.69
C ARG A 6 26.32 -1.37 22.73
N ARG A 7 26.42 -0.48 23.70
CA ARG A 7 25.32 -0.10 24.60
C ARG A 7 24.68 1.13 23.96
N ASN A 8 23.39 1.03 23.63
CA ASN A 8 22.46 2.14 23.31
C ASN A 8 22.03 2.35 21.84
N ASP A 9 21.89 1.31 21.02
CA ASP A 9 21.22 1.45 19.71
C ASP A 9 19.68 1.39 19.77
N TRP A 10 19.10 1.14 20.95
CA TRP A 10 17.63 1.05 21.11
C TRP A 10 16.89 2.37 20.83
N ILE A 11 17.56 3.52 21.01
CA ILE A 11 17.02 4.83 20.65
C ILE A 11 16.95 4.99 19.12
N ALA A 12 17.85 4.35 18.36
CA ALA A 12 17.78 4.33 16.90
C ALA A 12 16.62 3.47 16.38
N GLY A 13 16.17 2.47 17.16
CA GLY A 13 15.00 1.65 16.84
C GLY A 13 13.64 2.36 16.96
N LEU A 14 13.58 3.53 17.61
CA LEU A 14 12.37 4.36 17.69
C LEU A 14 12.11 5.15 16.39
N ARG A 15 13.12 5.30 15.54
CA ARG A 15 12.97 5.86 14.20
C ARG A 15 12.51 4.69 13.34
N GLY A 16 11.25 4.69 12.91
CA GLY A 16 10.67 3.62 12.10
C GLY A 16 11.66 3.16 11.04
N THR A 17 11.95 1.86 11.01
CA THR A 17 12.99 1.27 10.15
C THR A 17 12.64 1.35 8.67
N SER A 18 11.42 1.75 8.33
CA SER A 18 10.93 1.93 6.97
C SER A 18 10.32 3.32 6.78
N ASP A 19 10.55 3.89 5.60
CA ASP A 19 9.90 5.12 5.15
C ASP A 19 8.39 4.84 4.89
N ILE A 20 7.58 5.89 5.00
CA ILE A 20 6.13 5.87 4.75
C ILE A 20 5.84 5.29 3.36
N LEU A 21 6.65 5.64 2.36
CA LEU A 21 6.49 5.14 0.99
C LEU A 21 6.70 3.62 0.89
N GLU A 22 7.64 3.07 1.66
CA GLU A 22 7.89 1.62 1.69
C GLU A 22 6.73 0.88 2.39
N GLY A 23 6.20 1.45 3.47
CA GLY A 23 4.97 0.95 4.11
C GLY A 23 3.75 0.98 3.18
N GLN A 24 3.60 2.06 2.40
CA GLN A 24 2.53 2.18 1.42
C GLN A 24 2.66 1.14 0.31
N ARG A 25 3.86 0.94 -0.25
CA ARG A 25 4.12 -0.01 -1.34
C ARG A 25 3.81 -1.45 -0.93
N SER A 26 4.31 -1.87 0.24
CA SER A 26 4.06 -3.22 0.77
C SER A 26 2.56 -3.50 0.95
N THR A 27 1.80 -2.51 1.46
CA THR A 27 0.34 -2.64 1.63
C THR A 27 -0.38 -2.71 0.27
N VAL A 28 0.01 -1.87 -0.69
CA VAL A 28 -0.62 -1.85 -2.01
C VAL A 28 -0.43 -3.17 -2.75
N ILE A 29 0.75 -3.79 -2.67
CA ILE A 29 1.01 -5.08 -3.32
C ILE A 29 0.03 -6.17 -2.87
N CYS A 30 -0.29 -6.24 -1.57
CA CYS A 30 -1.27 -7.20 -1.06
C CYS A 30 -2.65 -7.00 -1.70
N HIS A 31 -3.08 -5.76 -1.89
CA HIS A 31 -4.36 -5.46 -2.54
C HIS A 31 -4.34 -5.73 -4.05
N LEU A 32 -3.24 -5.41 -4.74
CA LEU A 32 -3.10 -5.72 -6.16
C LEU A 32 -3.15 -7.23 -6.42
N ALA A 33 -2.55 -8.04 -5.53
CA ALA A 33 -2.61 -9.49 -5.60
C ALA A 33 -4.04 -10.02 -5.45
N GLU A 34 -4.82 -9.49 -4.49
CA GLU A 34 -6.23 -9.85 -4.31
C GLU A 34 -7.08 -9.50 -5.56
N ILE A 35 -6.84 -8.35 -6.17
CA ILE A 35 -7.57 -7.93 -7.39
C ILE A 35 -7.22 -8.86 -8.56
N SER A 36 -5.93 -9.15 -8.76
CA SER A 36 -5.46 -10.12 -9.76
C SER A 36 -6.06 -11.52 -9.55
N TYR A 37 -6.16 -11.95 -8.30
CA TYR A 37 -6.78 -13.23 -7.94
C TYR A 37 -8.28 -13.25 -8.29
N ARG A 38 -9.01 -12.16 -8.04
CA ARG A 38 -10.43 -12.05 -8.38
C ARG A 38 -10.69 -12.01 -9.88
N THR A 39 -9.87 -11.28 -10.64
CA THR A 39 -9.99 -11.16 -12.10
C THR A 39 -9.37 -12.35 -12.85
N ARG A 40 -8.61 -13.20 -12.16
CA ARG A 40 -7.94 -14.41 -12.68
C ARG A 40 -7.06 -14.17 -13.91
N ARG A 41 -6.36 -13.03 -13.95
CA ARG A 41 -5.49 -12.63 -15.08
C ARG A 41 -4.37 -11.71 -14.62
N THR A 42 -3.31 -11.61 -15.43
CA THR A 42 -2.21 -10.68 -15.19
C THR A 42 -2.67 -9.25 -15.44
N LEU A 43 -2.43 -8.35 -14.49
CA LEU A 43 -2.84 -6.95 -14.54
C LEU A 43 -1.62 -6.03 -14.59
N ALA A 44 -1.65 -5.03 -15.48
CA ALA A 44 -0.65 -3.98 -15.53
C ALA A 44 -1.11 -2.78 -14.68
N PHE A 45 -0.34 -2.45 -13.64
CA PHE A 45 -0.65 -1.34 -12.74
C PHE A 45 0.30 -0.16 -12.97
N ASP A 46 -0.25 1.04 -13.14
CA ASP A 46 0.53 2.27 -13.25
C ASP A 46 0.70 2.93 -11.86
N PRO A 47 1.91 2.95 -11.30
CA PRO A 47 2.17 3.53 -9.99
C PRO A 47 2.05 5.06 -9.96
N ARG A 48 1.98 5.75 -11.12
CA ARG A 48 1.81 7.21 -11.17
C ARG A 48 0.36 7.62 -11.03
N THR A 49 -0.54 6.86 -11.65
CA THR A 49 -1.99 7.13 -11.64
C THR A 49 -2.74 6.28 -10.62
N HIS A 50 -2.08 5.29 -10.02
CA HIS A 50 -2.66 4.29 -9.12
C HIS A 50 -3.86 3.54 -9.72
N LYS A 51 -3.78 3.23 -11.02
CA LYS A 51 -4.82 2.54 -11.78
C LYS A 51 -4.25 1.41 -12.61
N PHE A 52 -5.11 0.46 -12.97
CA PHE A 52 -4.79 -0.55 -13.96
C PHE A 52 -4.92 0.02 -15.38
N VAL A 53 -3.94 -0.30 -16.22
CA VAL A 53 -3.87 0.16 -17.62
C VAL A 53 -4.97 -0.55 -18.42
N GLU A 54 -5.84 0.23 -19.06
CA GLU A 54 -6.92 -0.24 -19.95
C GLU A 54 -7.86 -1.30 -19.34
N ASP A 55 -8.01 -1.31 -18.01
CA ASP A 55 -8.76 -2.34 -17.30
C ASP A 55 -9.84 -1.78 -16.38
N GLU A 56 -11.02 -1.54 -16.94
CA GLU A 56 -12.16 -1.02 -16.17
C GLU A 56 -12.65 -1.98 -15.10
N GLU A 57 -12.59 -3.29 -15.34
CA GLU A 57 -13.05 -4.29 -14.39
C GLU A 57 -12.18 -4.32 -13.13
N ALA A 58 -10.85 -4.35 -13.30
CA ALA A 58 -9.91 -4.30 -12.18
C ALA A 58 -10.00 -2.95 -11.45
N ASN A 59 -10.17 -1.86 -12.19
CA ASN A 59 -10.30 -0.51 -11.62
C ASN A 59 -11.56 -0.35 -10.74
N ARG A 60 -12.64 -1.12 -10.95
CA ARG A 60 -13.81 -1.10 -10.06
C ARG A 60 -13.48 -1.54 -8.63
N TYR A 61 -12.52 -2.43 -8.45
CA TYR A 61 -12.12 -2.94 -7.13
C TYR A 61 -11.22 -1.96 -6.34
N LEU A 62 -10.72 -0.90 -6.97
CA LEU A 62 -9.91 0.13 -6.29
C LEU A 62 -10.74 1.02 -5.36
N SER A 63 -12.06 1.05 -5.54
CA SER A 63 -12.98 1.80 -4.70
C SER A 63 -14.04 0.88 -4.12
N ARG A 64 -14.50 1.20 -2.90
CA ARG A 64 -15.66 0.55 -2.31
C ARG A 64 -16.91 1.39 -2.55
N GLN A 65 -18.03 0.75 -2.82
CA GLN A 65 -19.32 1.42 -2.74
C GLN A 65 -19.62 1.71 -1.27
N TYR A 66 -19.74 2.99 -0.93
CA TYR A 66 -20.10 3.42 0.42
C TYR A 66 -21.58 3.15 0.70
N ARG A 67 -21.90 2.74 1.93
CA ARG A 67 -23.27 2.46 2.37
C ARG A 67 -23.92 3.72 2.94
N ALA A 68 -25.11 4.07 2.47
CA ALA A 68 -25.89 5.17 3.03
C ALA A 68 -26.24 4.96 4.52
N PRO A 69 -26.25 6.01 5.36
CA PRO A 69 -26.03 7.43 5.03
C PRO A 69 -24.55 7.88 5.07
N TYR A 70 -23.58 6.98 5.27
CA TYR A 70 -22.16 7.31 5.47
C TYR A 70 -21.41 7.49 4.14
N LEU A 71 -21.69 8.59 3.45
CA LEU A 71 -21.01 8.96 2.20
C LEU A 71 -19.77 9.82 2.48
N VAL A 72 -18.66 9.48 1.83
CA VAL A 72 -17.45 10.31 1.83
C VAL A 72 -17.55 11.29 0.66
N PRO A 73 -17.44 12.61 0.89
CA PRO A 73 -17.45 13.61 -0.18
C PRO A 73 -16.31 13.35 -1.19
N GLU A 74 -16.58 13.54 -2.48
CA GLU A 74 -15.57 13.36 -3.54
C GLU A 74 -14.43 14.39 -3.47
N ARG A 75 -14.67 15.53 -2.80
CA ARG A 75 -13.69 16.59 -2.59
C ARG A 75 -13.64 16.92 -1.09
N VAL A 76 -12.44 16.85 -0.52
CA VAL A 76 -12.11 17.25 0.85
C VAL A 76 -11.42 18.61 0.83
#